data_AF-A0A7S2WWL2-F1
#
_entry.id   AF-A0A7S2WWL2-F1
#
_cell.length_a   1.000
_cell.length_b   1.000
_cell.length_c   1.000
_cell.angle_alpha   90.00
_cell.angle_beta   90.00
_cell.angle_gamma   90.00
#
_symmetry.space_group_name_H-M   'P 1'
#
loop_
_entity.id
_entity.type
_entity.pdbx_description
1 polymer ?
#
loop_
_entity_poly.entity_id
_entity_poly.type
_entity_poly.pdbx_seq_one_letter_code
_entity_poly.pdbx_strand_id
1 'polypeptide(L)'
;ICNAKARNYEKAVECFKKANAIHPHDTTYLALGGVFSAMNKHKKAVKVYLDGLKASPGNPELLMSCGLAYLRSDENYKAFEMLLKALSIDPKNPSTILATCSMIQEHADLDTALLKYRVA
;
A
#
# COMPACT_ATOMS: atom_id res chain seq x y z
N ILE A 1 0.30 -19.06 -21.39
CA ILE A 1 -0.60 -18.78 -20.23
C ILE A 1 -0.44 -17.34 -19.69
N CYS A 2 0.71 -16.67 -19.83
CA CYS A 2 0.97 -15.32 -19.29
C CYS A 2 0.18 -14.17 -19.96
N ASN A 3 -0.10 -14.24 -21.28
CA ASN A 3 -0.79 -13.16 -22.01
C ASN A 3 -2.26 -12.96 -21.58
N ALA A 4 -2.96 -14.03 -21.18
CA ALA A 4 -4.35 -13.92 -20.74
C ALA A 4 -4.48 -13.16 -19.41
N LYS A 5 -3.55 -13.38 -18.48
CA LYS A 5 -3.51 -12.64 -17.21
C LYS A 5 -3.19 -11.16 -17.42
N ALA A 6 -2.18 -10.85 -18.24
CA ALA A 6 -1.83 -9.46 -18.59
C ALA A 6 -3.02 -8.68 -19.20
N ARG A 7 -3.71 -9.30 -20.17
CA ARG A 7 -4.87 -8.69 -20.84
C ARG A 7 -6.06 -8.47 -19.89
N ASN A 8 -6.24 -9.34 -18.90
CA ASN A 8 -7.28 -9.19 -17.89
C ASN A 8 -6.95 -8.08 -16.88
N TYR A 9 -5.68 -7.94 -16.49
CA TYR A 9 -5.27 -6.86 -15.60
C TYR A 9 -5.47 -5.48 -16.25
N GLU A 10 -5.17 -5.33 -17.55
CA GLU A 10 -5.37 -4.05 -18.25
C GLU A 10 -6.84 -3.65 -18.33
N LYS A 11 -7.71 -4.60 -18.68
CA LYS A 11 -9.17 -4.39 -18.63
C LYS A 11 -9.65 -4.05 -17.23
N ALA A 12 -9.14 -4.73 -16.20
CA ALA A 12 -9.48 -4.45 -14.81
C ALA A 12 -9.10 -3.02 -14.42
N VAL A 13 -7.90 -2.55 -14.81
CA VAL A 13 -7.48 -1.16 -14.58
C VAL A 13 -8.42 -0.17 -15.24
N GLU A 14 -8.85 -0.41 -16.49
CA GLU A 14 -9.83 0.47 -17.15
C GLU A 14 -11.19 0.48 -16.45
N CYS A 15 -11.70 -0.70 -16.06
CA CYS A 15 -12.95 -0.80 -15.31
C CYS A 15 -12.88 -0.06 -13.98
N PHE A 16 -11.81 -0.23 -13.21
CA PHE A 16 -11.64 0.45 -11.93
C PHE A 16 -11.41 1.95 -12.10
N LYS A 17 -10.74 2.41 -13.15
CA LYS A 17 -10.63 3.85 -13.47
C LYS A 17 -11.99 4.47 -13.79
N LYS A 18 -12.83 3.78 -14.58
CA LYS A 18 -14.19 4.21 -14.87
C LYS A 18 -15.03 4.23 -13.59
N ALA A 19 -14.93 3.19 -12.75
CA ALA A 19 -15.61 3.15 -11.46
C ALA A 19 -15.22 4.35 -10.59
N ASN A 20 -13.93 4.67 -10.50
CA ASN A 20 -13.44 5.83 -9.76
C ASN A 20 -13.93 7.18 -10.32
N ALA A 21 -14.19 7.25 -11.63
CA ALA A 21 -14.71 8.46 -12.27
C ALA A 21 -16.22 8.67 -11.99
N ILE A 22 -16.96 7.59 -11.70
CA ILE A 22 -18.40 7.65 -11.40
C ILE A 22 -18.60 7.80 -9.88
N HIS A 23 -17.98 6.92 -9.10
CA HIS A 23 -18.03 6.92 -7.64
C HIS A 23 -16.65 6.58 -7.06
N PRO A 24 -15.83 7.60 -6.72
CA PRO A 24 -14.57 7.36 -6.05
C PRO A 24 -14.84 6.79 -4.65
N HIS A 25 -14.32 5.59 -4.40
CA HIS A 25 -14.50 4.89 -3.13
C HIS A 25 -13.23 4.16 -2.73
N ASP A 26 -12.95 4.08 -1.43
CA ASP A 26 -11.71 3.52 -0.87
C ASP A 26 -11.42 2.11 -1.41
N THR A 27 -12.44 1.26 -1.48
CA THR A 27 -12.35 -0.10 -1.99
C THR A 27 -11.95 -0.15 -3.46
N THR A 28 -12.34 0.85 -4.24
CA THR A 28 -11.98 0.96 -5.66
C THR A 28 -10.52 1.34 -5.83
N TYR A 29 -10.01 2.27 -5.00
CA TYR A 29 -8.58 2.61 -4.97
C TYR A 29 -7.74 1.41 -4.51
N LEU A 30 -8.21 0.68 -3.51
CA LEU A 30 -7.57 -0.54 -3.03
C LEU A 30 -7.47 -1.61 -4.12
N ALA A 31 -8.58 -1.89 -4.79
CA ALA A 31 -8.62 -2.86 -5.88
C ALA A 31 -7.74 -2.43 -7.06
N LEU A 32 -7.79 -1.15 -7.46
CA LEU A 32 -6.97 -0.61 -8.54
C LEU A 32 -5.46 -0.70 -8.22
N GLY A 33 -5.07 -0.33 -7.00
CA GLY A 33 -3.69 -0.45 -6.53
C GLY A 33 -3.23 -1.91 -6.46
N GLY A 34 -4.10 -2.82 -6.02
CA GLY A 34 -3.83 -4.26 -5.98
C GLY A 34 -3.55 -4.84 -7.37
N VAL A 35 -4.33 -4.43 -8.37
CA VAL A 35 -4.08 -4.81 -9.77
C VAL A 35 -2.74 -4.27 -10.27
N PHE A 36 -2.39 -3.01 -9.96
CA PHE A 36 -1.07 -2.47 -10.33
C PHE A 36 0.08 -3.20 -9.65
N SER A 37 -0.07 -3.61 -8.39
CA SER A 37 0.90 -4.45 -7.70
C SER A 37 1.04 -5.82 -8.35
N ALA A 38 -0.06 -6.45 -8.76
CA ALA A 38 -0.04 -7.73 -9.50
C ALA A 38 0.61 -7.60 -10.90
N MET A 39 0.59 -6.41 -11.49
CA MET A 39 1.31 -6.09 -12.73
C MET A 39 2.81 -5.77 -12.51
N ASN A 40 3.36 -5.89 -11.30
CA ASN A 40 4.69 -5.41 -10.91
C ASN A 40 4.91 -3.90 -11.15
N LYS A 41 3.82 -3.12 -11.24
CA LYS A 41 3.86 -1.65 -11.42
C LYS A 41 3.73 -0.96 -10.05
N HIS A 42 4.63 -1.28 -9.13
CA HIS A 42 4.56 -0.84 -7.73
C HIS A 42 4.51 0.69 -7.57
N LYS A 43 5.32 1.44 -8.32
CA LYS A 43 5.27 2.92 -8.34
C LYS A 43 3.91 3.49 -8.77
N LYS A 44 3.18 2.82 -9.65
CA LYS A 44 1.81 3.23 -10.05
C LYS A 44 0.80 2.85 -8.97
N ALA A 45 0.96 1.69 -8.35
CA ALA A 45 0.13 1.27 -7.23
C ALA A 45 0.22 2.29 -6.07
N VAL A 46 1.43 2.72 -5.72
CA VAL A 46 1.67 3.78 -4.71
C VAL A 46 0.88 5.04 -5.03
N LYS A 47 0.94 5.56 -6.27
CA LYS A 47 0.19 6.76 -6.66
C LYS A 47 -1.31 6.59 -6.48
N VAL A 48 -1.86 5.43 -6.86
CA VAL A 48 -3.28 5.13 -6.69
C VAL A 48 -3.67 5.11 -5.22
N TYR A 49 -2.88 4.46 -4.37
CA TYR A 49 -3.15 4.42 -2.93
C TYR A 49 -3.05 5.81 -2.30
N LEU A 50 -2.07 6.63 -2.71
CA LEU A 50 -1.96 8.02 -2.24
C LEU A 50 -3.18 8.87 -2.63
N ASP A 51 -3.71 8.70 -3.84
CA ASP A 51 -4.92 9.40 -4.24
C ASP A 51 -6.15 8.91 -3.45
N GLY A 52 -6.22 7.61 -3.14
CA GLY A 52 -7.24 7.07 -2.23
C GLY A 52 -7.11 7.63 -0.80
N LEU A 53 -5.88 7.81 -0.31
CA LEU A 53 -5.61 8.41 1.00
C LEU A 53 -5.91 9.91 1.05
N LYS A 54 -5.88 10.62 -0.08
CA LYS A 54 -6.38 12.01 -0.13
C LYS A 54 -7.90 12.07 0.04
N ALA A 55 -8.62 11.08 -0.49
CA ALA A 55 -10.06 10.96 -0.30
C ALA A 55 -10.40 10.52 1.13
N SER A 56 -9.68 9.53 1.66
CA SER A 56 -9.89 8.93 2.98
C SER A 56 -8.58 8.73 3.73
N PRO A 57 -8.08 9.76 4.42
CA PRO A 57 -6.79 9.69 5.12
C PRO A 57 -6.84 8.78 6.37
N GLY A 58 -8.04 8.45 6.86
CA GLY A 58 -8.25 7.63 8.04
C GLY A 58 -8.40 6.13 7.77
N ASN A 59 -8.19 5.66 6.54
CA ASN A 59 -8.39 4.25 6.22
C ASN A 59 -7.09 3.45 6.43
N PRO A 60 -7.01 2.57 7.45
CA PRO A 60 -5.79 1.83 7.78
C PRO A 60 -5.41 0.82 6.69
N GLU A 61 -6.39 0.28 5.95
CA GLU A 61 -6.15 -0.68 4.89
C GLU A 61 -5.47 -0.04 3.67
N LEU A 62 -5.86 1.20 3.33
CA LEU A 62 -5.19 2.02 2.31
C LEU A 62 -3.75 2.37 2.70
N LEU A 63 -3.53 2.76 3.95
CA LEU A 63 -2.18 3.08 4.46
C LEU A 63 -1.27 1.85 4.43
N MET A 64 -1.78 0.71 4.90
CA MET A 64 -1.05 -0.56 4.87
C MET A 64 -0.71 -0.99 3.44
N SER A 65 -1.69 -0.95 2.53
CA SER A 65 -1.48 -1.31 1.12
C SER A 65 -0.47 -0.39 0.43
N CYS A 66 -0.49 0.91 0.78
CA CYS A 66 0.49 1.88 0.32
C CYS A 66 1.90 1.53 0.84
N GLY A 67 2.03 1.23 2.13
CA GLY A 67 3.29 0.82 2.74
C GLY A 67 3.88 -0.44 2.09
N LEU A 68 3.05 -1.46 1.86
CA LEU A 68 3.47 -2.69 1.19
C LEU A 68 3.93 -2.44 -0.27
N ALA A 69 3.28 -1.51 -0.97
CA ALA A 69 3.66 -1.13 -2.32
C ALA A 69 4.97 -0.31 -2.36
N TYR A 70 5.24 0.48 -1.32
CA TYR A 70 6.52 1.16 -1.15
C TYR A 70 7.66 0.17 -0.87
N LEU A 71 7.46 -0.86 -0.05
CA LEU A 71 8.45 -1.93 0.16
C LEU A 71 8.83 -2.60 -1.15
N ARG A 72 7.82 -2.96 -1.96
CA ARG A 72 8.05 -3.54 -3.29
C ARG A 72 8.64 -2.56 -4.31
N SER A 73 8.70 -1.27 -4.00
CA SER A 73 9.32 -0.24 -4.82
C SER A 73 10.73 0.14 -4.34
N ASP A 74 11.31 -0.61 -3.40
CA ASP A 74 12.58 -0.30 -2.70
C ASP A 74 12.58 1.02 -1.89
N GLU A 75 11.39 1.58 -1.63
CA GLU A 75 11.23 2.82 -0.86
C GLU A 75 10.88 2.52 0.61
N ASN A 76 11.79 1.80 1.28
CA ASN A 76 11.57 1.27 2.62
C ASN A 76 11.25 2.37 3.66
N TYR A 77 11.91 3.52 3.60
CA TYR A 77 11.65 4.61 4.55
C TYR A 77 10.18 5.07 4.54
N LYS A 78 9.63 5.32 3.34
CA LYS A 78 8.22 5.73 3.19
C LYS A 78 7.27 4.60 3.51
N ALA A 79 7.64 3.36 3.23
CA ALA A 79 6.84 2.22 3.64
C ALA A 79 6.63 2.19 5.16
N PHE A 80 7.71 2.44 5.91
CA PHE A 80 7.66 2.47 7.37
C PHE A 80 6.71 3.55 7.88
N GLU A 81 6.83 4.78 7.37
CA GLU A 81 5.97 5.89 7.77
C GLU A 81 4.48 5.59 7.53
N MET A 82 4.15 4.96 6.40
CA MET A 82 2.76 4.64 6.06
C MET A 82 2.20 3.49 6.91
N LEU A 83 3.02 2.46 7.19
CA LEU A 83 2.65 1.38 8.10
C LEU A 83 2.49 1.86 9.54
N LEU A 84 3.36 2.76 10.00
CA LEU A 84 3.23 3.41 11.32
C LEU A 84 1.96 4.23 11.43
N LYS A 85 1.60 5.00 10.40
CA LYS A 85 0.32 5.73 10.38
C LYS A 85 -0.87 4.78 10.45
N ALA A 86 -0.82 3.67 9.71
CA ALA A 86 -1.85 2.64 9.78
C ALA A 86 -1.98 2.07 11.21
N LEU A 87 -0.85 1.77 11.85
CA LEU A 87 -0.81 1.27 13.23
C LEU A 87 -1.27 2.31 14.26
N SER A 88 -1.04 3.60 14.00
CA SER A 88 -1.50 4.69 14.87
C SER A 88 -3.02 4.85 14.83
N ILE A 89 -3.65 4.52 13.70
CA ILE A 89 -5.11 4.59 13.52
C ILE A 89 -5.76 3.30 14.06
N ASP A 90 -5.23 2.15 13.67
CA ASP A 90 -5.71 0.85 14.14
C ASP A 90 -4.54 0.01 14.67
N PRO A 91 -4.19 0.17 15.96
CA PRO A 91 -3.09 -0.56 16.57
C PRO A 91 -3.40 -2.04 16.80
N LYS A 92 -4.65 -2.48 16.60
CA LYS A 92 -5.07 -3.87 16.78
C LYS A 92 -5.17 -4.64 15.47
N ASN A 93 -4.96 -4.00 14.32
CA ASN A 93 -5.06 -4.67 13.05
C ASN A 93 -3.88 -5.65 12.87
N PRO A 94 -4.12 -6.98 12.92
CA PRO A 94 -3.04 -7.96 12.83
C PRO A 94 -2.31 -7.89 11.49
N SER A 95 -2.99 -7.50 10.41
CA SER A 95 -2.39 -7.37 9.08
C SER A 95 -1.33 -6.26 9.05
N THR A 96 -1.59 -5.12 9.70
CA THR A 96 -0.66 -4.00 9.78
C THR A 96 0.53 -4.33 10.66
N ILE A 97 0.30 -5.01 11.79
CA ILE A 97 1.36 -5.50 12.68
C ILE A 97 2.26 -6.47 11.91
N LEU A 98 1.68 -7.45 11.22
CA LEU A 98 2.43 -8.43 10.43
C LEU A 98 3.25 -7.76 9.32
N ALA A 99 2.66 -6.81 8.59
CA ALA A 99 3.37 -6.08 7.53
C ALA A 99 4.55 -5.24 8.08
N THR A 100 4.40 -4.67 9.27
CA THR A 100 5.47 -3.91 9.94
C THR A 100 6.55 -4.85 10.48
N CYS A 101 6.17 -5.98 11.08
CA CYS A 101 7.10 -7.00 11.54
C CYS A 101 7.89 -7.61 10.38
N SER A 102 7.23 -7.99 9.28
CA SER A 102 7.92 -8.55 8.10
C SER A 102 8.90 -7.56 7.52
N MET A 103 8.54 -6.27 7.50
CA MET A 103 9.42 -5.21 7.06
C MET A 103 10.67 -5.05 7.93
N ILE A 104 10.51 -5.04 9.27
CA ILE A 104 11.62 -4.96 10.22
C ILE A 104 12.54 -6.19 10.12
N GLN A 105 11.96 -7.34 9.81
CA GLN A 105 12.66 -8.62 9.77
C GLN A 105 13.41 -8.85 8.45
N GLU A 106 12.83 -8.42 7.32
CA GLU A 106 13.41 -8.55 5.97
C GLU A 106 14.53 -7.53 5.74
N HIS A 107 14.35 -6.32 6.27
CA HIS A 107 15.43 -5.34 6.40
C HIS A 107 16.00 -5.48 7.81
N ALA A 108 16.74 -6.57 8.05
CA ALA A 108 17.47 -6.85 9.30
C ALA A 108 18.19 -5.62 9.87
N ASP A 109 18.48 -4.69 8.96
CA ASP A 109 18.92 -3.33 9.18
C ASP A 109 17.82 -2.27 8.90
N LEU A 110 16.73 -2.32 9.66
CA LEU A 110 15.96 -1.16 10.07
C LEU A 110 16.61 -0.59 11.35
N ASP A 111 17.94 -0.73 11.54
CA ASP A 111 18.60 -0.90 12.86
C ASP A 111 18.40 0.24 13.81
N THR A 112 18.21 1.40 13.21
CA THR A 112 18.05 2.66 13.89
C THR A 112 16.65 3.23 13.71
N ALA A 113 15.81 2.65 12.86
CA ALA A 113 14.43 3.08 12.66
C ALA A 113 13.57 2.90 13.92
N LEU A 114 14.12 2.23 14.93
CA LEU A 114 13.69 2.35 16.32
C LEU A 114 14.67 3.00 17.30
N LEU A 115 15.98 3.18 17.04
CA LEU A 115 16.84 3.98 17.95
C LEU A 115 16.24 5.38 18.21
N LYS A 116 15.33 5.83 17.34
CA LYS A 116 14.68 7.14 17.35
C LYS A 116 13.18 7.17 17.61
N TYR A 117 12.53 6.05 17.92
CA TYR A 117 11.39 6.14 18.85
C TYR A 117 11.89 6.30 20.30
N ARG A 118 13.17 5.98 20.56
CA ARG A 118 13.80 5.85 21.87
C ARG A 118 14.12 7.16 22.63
N VAL A 119 13.66 8.34 22.18
CA VAL A 119 13.78 9.63 22.92
C VAL A 119 12.43 10.37 23.03
N ALA A 120 11.31 9.75 22.66
CA ALA A 120 9.96 10.30 22.82
C ALA A 120 9.07 9.34 23.61
#